data_AF-A0A0F9NV37-F1
#
_entry.id   AF-A0A0F9NV37-F1
#
_cell.length_a   1.000
_cell.length_b   1.000
_cell.length_c   1.000
_cell.angle_alpha   90.00
_cell.angle_beta   90.00
_cell.angle_gamma   90.00
#
_symmetry.space_group_name_H-M   'P 1'
#
loop_
_entity.id
_entity.type
_entity.pdbx_description
1 polymer ?
#
loop_
_entity_poly.entity_id
_entity_poly.type
_entity_poly.pdbx_seq_one_letter_code
_entity_poly.pdbx_strand_id
1 'polypeptide(L)'
;MPKRILRVVDKPDLRSPEPAPTYKQEQYAAALVEQLRENGHFQAERFAQKVLATKTIGNMSTLIGRMKKALEELKEADEFVDTSHRENP
;
A
#
# COMPACT_ATOMS: atom_id res chain seq x y z
N MET A 1 -10.25 -8.98 59.56
CA MET A 1 -10.89 -9.18 58.24
C MET A 1 -9.90 -8.80 57.15
N PRO A 2 -9.23 -9.73 56.44
CA PRO A 2 -8.39 -9.35 55.31
C PRO A 2 -9.24 -9.14 54.05
N LYS A 3 -9.05 -7.97 53.40
CA LYS A 3 -9.71 -7.57 52.16
C LYS A 3 -9.16 -8.42 50.99
N ARG A 4 -10.06 -9.10 50.28
CA ARG A 4 -9.76 -9.89 49.08
C ARG A 4 -9.54 -8.91 47.91
N ILE A 5 -8.29 -8.74 47.49
CA ILE A 5 -7.96 -7.98 46.29
C ILE A 5 -8.31 -8.87 45.09
N LEU A 6 -9.40 -8.54 44.40
CA LEU A 6 -9.75 -9.10 43.10
C LEU A 6 -8.66 -8.70 42.10
N ARG A 7 -7.80 -9.65 41.71
CA ARG A 7 -6.95 -9.51 40.52
C ARG A 7 -7.88 -9.40 39.33
N VAL A 8 -7.92 -8.22 38.71
CA VAL A 8 -8.48 -8.04 37.37
C VAL A 8 -7.58 -8.85 36.45
N VAL A 9 -8.08 -9.99 35.99
CA VAL A 9 -7.41 -10.80 34.99
C VAL A 9 -7.57 -10.03 33.68
N ASP A 10 -6.49 -9.41 33.22
CA ASP A 10 -6.39 -8.86 31.86
C ASP A 10 -6.86 -9.94 30.89
N LYS A 11 -7.98 -9.69 30.22
CA LYS A 11 -8.47 -10.57 29.16
C LYS A 11 -7.42 -10.55 28.04
N PRO A 12 -7.00 -11.70 27.49
CA PRO A 12 -6.17 -11.68 26.30
C PRO A 12 -6.94 -10.97 25.18
N ASP A 13 -6.31 -9.96 24.57
CA ASP A 13 -6.84 -9.23 23.42
C ASP A 13 -7.13 -10.25 22.30
N LEU A 14 -8.42 -10.51 22.05
CA LEU A 14 -8.94 -11.50 21.09
C LEU A 14 -8.87 -10.99 19.64
N ARG A 15 -8.00 -10.02 19.34
CA ARG A 15 -7.70 -9.64 17.96
C ARG A 15 -6.72 -10.65 17.40
N SER A 16 -7.25 -11.68 16.73
CA SER A 16 -6.42 -12.54 15.87
C SER A 16 -5.53 -11.65 15.01
N PRO A 17 -4.20 -11.89 14.97
CA PRO A 17 -3.32 -11.09 14.14
C PRO A 17 -3.81 -11.17 12.70
N GLU A 18 -3.94 -10.01 12.03
CA GLU A 18 -4.28 -10.01 10.61
C GLU A 18 -3.30 -10.91 9.84
N PRO A 19 -3.76 -11.62 8.80
CA PRO A 19 -2.88 -12.46 8.01
C PRO A 19 -1.74 -11.63 7.42
N ALA A 20 -0.57 -12.24 7.29
CA ALA A 20 0.53 -11.67 6.52
C ALA A 20 0.11 -11.49 5.04
N PRO A 21 0.76 -10.59 4.29
CA PRO A 21 0.59 -10.49 2.85
C PRO A 21 0.82 -11.83 2.17
N THR A 22 0.06 -12.09 1.12
CA THR A 22 0.32 -13.26 0.28
C THR A 22 1.51 -12.99 -0.64
N TYR A 23 2.23 -14.05 -1.02
CA TYR A 23 3.31 -13.95 -2.00
C TYR A 23 2.87 -13.26 -3.31
N LYS A 24 1.63 -13.51 -3.76
CA LYS A 24 1.06 -12.85 -4.95
C LYS A 24 0.90 -11.34 -4.76
N GLN A 25 0.50 -10.88 -3.57
CA GLN A 25 0.40 -9.44 -3.30
C GLN A 25 1.78 -8.80 -3.24
N GLU A 26 2.78 -9.46 -2.67
CA GLU A 26 4.15 -8.96 -2.63
C GLU A 26 4.73 -8.82 -4.04
N GLN A 27 4.59 -9.85 -4.88
CA GLN A 27 5.02 -9.81 -6.28
C GLN A 27 4.29 -8.71 -7.07
N TYR A 28 2.97 -8.61 -6.90
CA TYR A 28 2.19 -7.59 -7.60
C TYR A 28 2.55 -6.17 -7.14
N ALA A 29 2.74 -5.98 -5.83
CA ALA A 29 3.19 -4.71 -5.26
C ALA A 29 4.59 -4.32 -5.78
N ALA A 30 5.53 -5.27 -5.86
CA ALA A 30 6.85 -5.03 -6.43
C ALA A 30 6.76 -4.64 -7.92
N ALA A 31 5.95 -5.33 -8.71
CA ALA A 31 5.75 -4.98 -10.12
C ALA A 31 5.16 -3.57 -10.31
N LEU A 32 4.23 -3.15 -9.45
CA LEU A 32 3.68 -1.79 -9.48
C LEU A 32 4.73 -0.73 -9.12
N VAL A 33 5.64 -1.04 -8.20
CA VAL A 33 6.77 -0.16 -7.87
C VAL A 33 7.70 0.00 -9.07
N GLU A 34 8.05 -1.08 -9.77
CA GLU A 34 8.88 -1.00 -10.98
C GLU A 34 8.20 -0.17 -12.07
N GLN A 35 6.90 -0.36 -12.31
CA GLN A 35 6.16 0.47 -13.26
C GLN A 35 6.20 1.96 -12.85
N LEU A 36 6.04 2.28 -11.57
CA LEU A 36 6.14 3.67 -11.09
C LEU A 36 7.56 4.24 -11.29
N ARG A 37 8.61 3.43 -11.15
CA ARG A 37 10.00 3.85 -11.42
C ARG A 37 10.23 4.10 -12.89
N GLU A 38 9.80 3.19 -13.76
CA GLU A 38 9.93 3.30 -15.21
C GLU A 38 9.23 4.55 -15.75
N ASN A 39 8.06 4.89 -15.18
CA ASN A 39 7.32 6.11 -15.51
C ASN A 39 7.79 7.36 -14.74
N GLY A 40 8.90 7.28 -13.98
CA GLY A 40 9.50 8.44 -13.31
C GLY A 40 8.68 9.03 -12.14
N HIS A 41 7.76 8.27 -11.55
CA HIS A 41 6.92 8.78 -10.46
C HIS A 41 7.70 9.03 -9.18
N PHE A 42 7.64 10.27 -8.65
CA PHE A 42 8.46 10.70 -7.51
C PHE A 42 8.26 9.89 -6.21
N GLN A 43 7.12 9.21 -6.05
CA GLN A 43 6.86 8.38 -4.86
C GLN A 43 7.29 6.92 -5.00
N ALA A 44 7.86 6.48 -6.12
CA ALA A 44 8.16 5.08 -6.38
C ALA A 44 9.03 4.45 -5.26
N GLU A 45 10.11 5.12 -4.85
CA GLU A 45 10.97 4.65 -3.74
C GLU A 45 10.25 4.60 -2.40
N ARG A 46 9.35 5.56 -2.14
CA ARG A 46 8.55 5.57 -0.92
C ARG A 46 7.56 4.41 -0.89
N PHE A 47 7.01 4.03 -2.05
CA PHE A 47 6.19 2.84 -2.17
C PHE A 47 7.01 1.58 -1.95
N ALA A 48 8.21 1.46 -2.54
CA ALA A 48 9.11 0.33 -2.34
C ALA A 48 9.39 0.07 -0.83
N GLN A 49 9.74 1.13 -0.10
CA GLN A 49 9.98 1.06 1.35
C GLN A 49 8.74 0.59 2.12
N LYS A 50 7.55 1.06 1.73
CA LYS A 50 6.29 0.67 2.37
C LYS A 50 5.92 -0.78 2.07
N VAL A 51 6.21 -1.28 0.87
CA VAL A 51 5.98 -2.69 0.52
C VAL A 51 6.80 -3.59 1.44
N LEU A 52 8.08 -3.27 1.63
CA LEU A 52 8.98 -4.03 2.54
C LEU A 52 8.55 -3.95 4.01
N ALA A 53 7.98 -2.81 4.44
CA ALA A 53 7.57 -2.61 5.84
C ALA A 53 6.18 -3.18 6.17
N THR A 54 5.38 -3.56 5.16
CA THR A 54 3.98 -3.95 5.35
C THR A 54 3.88 -5.39 5.86
N LYS A 55 3.20 -5.56 7.01
CA LYS A 55 3.10 -6.86 7.69
C LYS A 55 1.74 -7.53 7.59
N THR A 56 0.73 -6.86 7.03
CA THR A 56 -0.63 -7.41 6.96
C THR A 56 -1.20 -7.34 5.55
N ILE A 57 -2.04 -8.32 5.23
CA ILE A 57 -2.75 -8.46 3.96
C ILE A 57 -3.60 -7.22 3.66
N GLY A 58 -4.26 -6.65 4.67
CA GLY A 58 -5.13 -5.47 4.51
C GLY A 58 -4.33 -4.22 4.18
N ASN A 59 -3.20 -4.02 4.86
CA ASN A 59 -2.29 -2.91 4.58
C ASN A 59 -1.68 -3.04 3.18
N MET A 60 -1.32 -4.26 2.76
CA MET A 60 -0.76 -4.50 1.43
C MET A 60 -1.78 -4.21 0.34
N SER A 61 -3.02 -4.68 0.47
CA SER A 61 -4.11 -4.36 -0.46
C SER A 61 -4.35 -2.86 -0.57
N THR A 62 -4.34 -2.14 0.55
CA THR A 62 -4.48 -0.68 0.57
C THR A 62 -3.32 0.01 -0.15
N LEU A 63 -2.09 -0.46 0.06
CA LEU A 63 -0.91 0.07 -0.60
C LEU A 63 -0.94 -0.15 -2.11
N ILE A 64 -1.33 -1.35 -2.55
CA ILE A 64 -1.56 -1.69 -3.95
C ILE A 64 -2.58 -0.73 -4.58
N GLY A 65 -3.72 -0.47 -3.91
CA GLY A 65 -4.73 0.47 -4.39
C GLY A 65 -4.17 1.88 -4.61
N ARG A 66 -3.30 2.37 -3.71
CA ARG A 66 -2.65 3.67 -3.85
C ARG A 66 -1.67 3.72 -5.02
N MET A 67 -0.88 2.66 -5.22
CA MET A 67 0.06 2.58 -6.34
C MET A 67 -0.68 2.55 -7.68
N LYS A 68 -1.79 1.81 -7.77
CA LYS A 68 -2.65 1.81 -8.96
C LYS A 68 -3.21 3.19 -9.28
N LYS A 69 -3.65 3.95 -8.27
CA LYS A 69 -4.13 5.33 -8.47
C LYS A 69 -3.02 6.24 -8.99
N ALA A 70 -1.82 6.13 -8.45
CA ALA A 70 -0.67 6.90 -8.91
C ALA A 70 -0.31 6.58 -10.38
N LEU A 71 -0.40 5.32 -10.80
CA LEU A 71 -0.19 4.95 -12.21
C LEU A 71 -1.29 5.51 -13.13
N GLU A 72 -2.55 5.51 -12.69
CA GLU A 72 -3.63 6.12 -13.46
C GLU A 72 -3.40 7.63 -13.63
N GLU A 73 -2.98 8.32 -12.56
CA GLU A 73 -2.68 9.76 -12.60
C GLU A 73 -1.53 10.09 -13.58
N LEU A 74 -0.50 9.23 -13.68
CA LEU A 74 0.55 9.38 -14.69
C LEU A 74 0.01 9.21 -16.10
N LYS A 75 -0.82 8.20 -16.32
CA LYS A 75 -1.39 7.91 -17.63
C LYS A 75 -2.31 9.03 -18.09
N GLU A 76 -3.14 9.58 -17.20
CA GLU A 76 -3.99 10.74 -17.49
C GLU A 76 -3.14 11.97 -17.85
N ALA A 77 -2.02 12.18 -17.16
CA ALA A 77 -1.09 13.27 -17.47
C ALA A 77 -0.43 13.12 -18.85
N ASP A 78 0.01 11.90 -19.21
CA ASP A 78 0.59 11.61 -20.51
C ASP A 78 -0.45 11.79 -21.64
N GLU A 79 -1.68 11.32 -21.44
CA GLU A 79 -2.78 11.45 -22.41
C GLU A 79 -3.15 12.92 -22.64
N PHE A 80 -3.16 13.73 -21.59
CA PHE A 80 -3.39 15.17 -21.70
C PHE A 80 -2.30 15.86 -22.54
N VAL A 81 -1.03 15.49 -22.35
CA VAL A 81 0.08 16.05 -23.15
C VAL A 81 -0.06 15.67 -24.63
N ASP A 82 -0.36 14.40 -24.94
CA ASP A 82 -0.53 13.94 -26.33
C ASP A 82 -1.70 14.64 -27.04
N THR A 83 -2.86 14.73 -26.38
CA THR A 83 -4.03 15.45 -26.94
C THR A 83 -3.76 16.94 -27.14
N SER A 84 -3.09 17.60 -26.18
CA SER A 84 -2.76 19.03 -26.29
C SER A 84 -1.77 19.34 -27.43
N HIS A 85 -0.85 18.42 -27.75
CA HIS A 85 0.07 18.53 -28.89
C HIS A 85 -0.64 18.29 -30.23
N ARG A 86 -1.69 17.48 -30.26
CA ARG A 86 -2.43 17.14 -31.48
C ARG A 86 -3.36 18.27 -31.95
N GLU A 87 -3.88 19.07 -31.02
CA GLU A 87 -4.83 20.16 -31.32
C GLU A 87 -4.17 21.52 -31.63
N ASN A 88 -2.84 21.64 -31.49
CA ASN A 88 -2.06 22.82 -31.91
C ASN A 88 -0.95 22.41 -32.91
N PRO A 89 -1.27 22.30 -34.22
CA PRO A 89 -0.27 22.12 -35.27
C PRO A 89 0.56 23.38 -35.55
#